data_AF-A0A0B2UP76-F1
#
_entry.id   AF-A0A0B2UP76-F1
#
_cell.length_a   1.000
_cell.length_b   1.000
_cell.length_c   1.000
_cell.angle_alpha   90.00
_cell.angle_beta   90.00
_cell.angle_gamma   90.00
#
_symmetry.space_group_name_H-M   'P 1'
#
loop_
_entity.id
_entity.type
_entity.pdbx_description
1 polymer ?
#
loop_
_entity_poly.entity_id
_entity_poly.type
_entity_poly.pdbx_seq_one_letter_code
_entity_poly.pdbx_strand_id
1 'polypeptide(L)' 'MDNFEWSSGYTFRFGIHHVDFDDPKRKRTPKKSAEWFKETIAHNSIMHK' A
#
# COMPACT_ATOMS: atom_id res chain seq x y z
N MET A 1 2.47 -4.26 0.42
CA MET A 1 3.31 -3.14 -0.08
C MET A 1 3.44 -3.29 -1.59
N ASP A 2 3.74 -2.22 -2.32
CA ASP A 2 4.01 -2.31 -3.77
C ASP A 2 5.17 -3.30 -4.01
N ASN A 3 5.09 -4.06 -5.10
CA ASN A 3 6.05 -5.11 -5.43
C ASN A 3 6.24 -5.24 -6.96
N PHE A 4 6.96 -6.27 -7.41
CA PHE A 4 7.17 -6.56 -8.83
C PHE A 4 6.01 -7.38 -9.39
N GLU A 5 5.21 -6.77 -10.26
CA GLU A 5 3.99 -7.35 -10.83
C GLU A 5 4.27 -7.99 -12.20
N TRP A 6 5.16 -8.99 -12.21
CA TRP A 6 5.43 -9.88 -13.34
C TRP A 6 5.68 -9.13 -14.66
N SER A 7 4.85 -9.38 -15.69
CA SER A 7 4.95 -8.75 -17.00
C SER A 7 4.81 -7.22 -16.96
N SER A 8 4.24 -6.67 -15.89
CA SER A 8 4.04 -5.23 -15.71
C SER A 8 5.16 -4.56 -14.92
N GLY A 9 6.12 -5.33 -14.39
CA GLY A 9 7.20 -4.81 -13.56
C GLY A 9 6.66 -3.97 -12.38
N TYR A 10 7.17 -2.76 -12.23
CA TYR A 10 6.79 -1.84 -11.13
C TYR A 10 5.75 -0.78 -11.53
N THR A 11 5.13 -0.93 -12.71
CA THR A 11 4.16 0.06 -13.22
C THR A 11 2.83 0.01 -12.47
N PHE A 12 2.37 -1.18 -12.10
CA PHE A 12 1.21 -1.35 -11.22
C PHE A 12 1.61 -1.42 -9.75
N ARG A 13 0.76 -0.82 -8.90
CA ARG A 13 1.05 -0.56 -7.48
C ARG A 13 -0.13 -0.98 -6.60
N PHE A 14 -0.24 -2.28 -6.34
CA PHE A 14 -1.39 -2.86 -5.61
C PHE A 14 -1.29 -2.80 -4.09
N GLY A 15 -0.10 -2.58 -3.53
CA GLY A 15 0.06 -2.60 -2.08
C GLY A 15 -0.61 -1.42 -1.39
N ILE A 16 -1.13 -1.62 -0.17
CA ILE A 16 -1.61 -0.51 0.68
C ILE A 16 -0.47 0.38 1.23
N HIS A 17 0.79 -0.03 1.03
CA HIS A 17 1.97 0.78 1.30
C HIS A 17 2.70 1.03 -0.02
N HIS A 18 2.99 2.28 -0.32
CA HIS A 18 3.87 2.65 -1.42
C HIS A 18 5.32 2.29 -1.08
N VAL A 19 6.07 1.82 -2.07
CA VAL A 19 7.51 1.56 -1.99
C VAL A 19 8.22 2.46 -2.98
N ASP A 20 9.21 3.20 -2.50
CA ASP A 20 10.17 3.90 -3.36
C ASP A 20 11.19 2.88 -3.89
N PHE A 21 11.12 2.57 -5.18
CA PHE A 21 12.02 1.62 -5.85
C PHE A 21 13.33 2.25 -6.33
N ASP A 22 13.44 3.58 -6.29
CA ASP A 22 14.67 4.31 -6.61
C ASP A 22 15.53 4.49 -5.34
N ASP A 23 14.93 4.50 -4.15
CA ASP A 23 15.64 4.46 -2.87
C ASP A 23 16.21 3.05 -2.59
N PRO A 24 17.54 2.87 -2.42
CA PRO A 24 18.15 1.57 -2.08
C PRO A 24 17.63 0.99 -0.74
N LYS A 25 17.15 1.83 0.18
CA LYS A 25 16.53 1.40 1.44
C LYS A 25 15.08 0.95 1.28
N ARG A 26 14.50 1.10 0.08
CA ARG A 26 13.12 0.71 -0.24
C ARG A 26 12.12 1.29 0.75
N LYS A 27 12.19 2.61 0.98
CA LYS A 27 11.34 3.30 1.95
C LYS A 27 9.86 2.99 1.67
N ARG A 28 9.13 2.70 2.74
CA ARG A 28 7.69 2.39 2.70
C ARG A 28 6.89 3.55 3.24
N THR A 29 5.82 3.93 2.55
CA THR A 29 4.90 4.98 3.00
C THR A 29 3.46 4.47 2.94
N PRO A 30 2.69 4.51 4.04
CA PRO A 30 1.30 4.06 4.03
C PRO A 30 0.47 4.92 3.05
N LYS A 31 -0.36 4.26 2.23
CA LYS A 31 -1.35 4.94 1.38
C LYS A 31 -2.63 5.18 2.20
N LYS A 32 -3.55 6.00 1.67
CA LYS A 32 -4.87 6.21 2.29
C LYS A 32 -5.64 4.89 2.52
N SER A 33 -5.44 3.88 1.67
CA SER A 33 -6.02 2.55 1.87
C SER A 33 -5.47 1.82 3.09
N ALA A 34 -4.22 2.05 3.48
CA ALA A 34 -3.69 1.47 4.72
C ALA A 34 -4.33 2.09 5.97
N GLU A 35 -4.57 3.40 5.95
CA GLU A 35 -5.28 4.09 7.03
C GLU A 35 -6.73 3.60 7.14
N TRP A 36 -7.47 3.60 6.02
CA TRP A 36 -8.83 3.06 5.98
C TRP A 36 -8.90 1.60 6.47
N PHE A 37 -7.95 0.76 6.06
CA PHE A 37 -7.91 -0.65 6.47
C PHE A 37 -7.59 -0.80 7.96
N LYS A 38 -6.68 0.03 8.49
CA LYS A 38 -6.37 0.08 9.93
C LYS A 38 -7.62 0.41 10.74
N GLU A 39 -8.37 1.45 10.35
CA GLU A 39 -9.58 1.85 11.05
C GLU A 39 -10.69 0.80 10.95
N THR A 40 -10.88 0.22 9.75
CA THR A 40 -11.86 -0.83 9.52
C THR A 40 -11.63 -2.03 10.43
N ILE A 41 -10.37 -2.47 10.57
CA ILE A 41 -10.00 -3.55 11.49
C ILE A 41 -10.21 -3.12 12.94
N ALA A 42 -9.75 -1.93 13.33
CA ALA A 42 -9.84 -1.45 14.71
C ALA A 42 -11.28 -1.37 15.21
N HIS A 43 -12.23 -1.01 14.35
CA HIS A 43 -13.65 -0.89 14.69
C HIS A 43 -14.49 -2.12 14.31
N ASN A 44 -13.87 -3.16 13.71
CA ASN A 44 -14.56 -4.32 13.14
C ASN A 44 -15.82 -3.96 12.34
N SER A 45 -15.72 -2.87 11.56
CA SER A 45 -16.83 -2.30 10.79
C SER A 45 -16.28 -1.55 9.59
N ILE A 46 -17.07 -1.48 8.52
CA ILE A 46 -16.66 -0.79 7.29
C ILE A 46 -16.70 0.71 7.55
N MET A 47 -15.54 1.37 7.48
CA MET A 47 -15.47 2.82 7.57
C MET A 47 -15.95 3.44 6.26
N HIS A 48 -16.98 4.27 6.31
CA HIS A 48 -17.38 5.09 5.18
C HIS A 48 -16.43 6.28 5.05
N LYS A 49 -16.00 6.59 3.82
CA LYS A 49 -15.16 7.76 3.53
C LYS A 49 -15.93 9.05 3.63
#